data_AF-A0A7G1NTZ8-F1
#
_entry.id   AF-A0A7G1NTZ8-F1
#
_cell.length_a   1.000
_cell.length_b   1.000
_cell.length_c   1.000
_cell.angle_alpha   90.00
_cell.angle_beta   90.00
_cell.angle_gamma   90.00
#
_symmetry.space_group_name_H-M   'P 1'
#
loop_
_entity.id
_entity.type
_entity.pdbx_description
1 polymer ?
#
loop_
_entity_poly.entity_id
_entity_poly.type
_entity_poly.pdbx_seq_one_letter_code
_entity_poly.pdbx_strand_id
1 'polypeptide(L)'
;MVVGGMGGNTMGFTSILKQCSDELRKHPLLPGEPVDPDQPAGECRDFLEWEDGKAWLDYRLDQVEGDLEQTLMRMSYFAPDAERVLVGYPRLVPKNTTKCLTAAPGQTELPFADIPQDALPILGQAQKRLDDRMKKAAADNGADFVDLYANTGSNTACDGANRGIGGLTENSKLELFGQPIPWYGHPNEKGRDIQAKRVAAEIETVLNR
;
A
#
# COMPACT_ATOMS: atom_id res chain seq x y z
N MET A 1 6.87 -18.29 15.70
CA MET A 1 6.71 -17.63 14.39
C MET A 1 6.00 -16.29 14.59
N VAL A 2 6.44 -15.27 13.86
CA VAL A 2 5.89 -13.91 13.84
C VAL A 2 5.63 -13.54 12.37
N VAL A 3 4.41 -13.11 12.06
CA VAL A 3 3.98 -12.78 10.69
C VAL A 3 3.26 -11.45 10.71
N GLY A 4 3.61 -10.54 9.80
CA GLY A 4 2.91 -9.25 9.70
C GLY A 4 3.40 -8.37 8.56
N GLY A 5 2.56 -7.41 8.17
CA GLY A 5 2.91 -6.34 7.24
C GLY A 5 3.02 -5.01 7.97
N MET A 6 4.09 -4.27 7.72
CA MET A 6 4.38 -2.98 8.35
C MET A 6 5.27 -2.13 7.42
N GLY A 7 5.29 -0.82 7.65
CA GLY A 7 6.10 0.13 6.88
C GLY A 7 5.30 1.12 6.02
N GLY A 8 4.10 0.76 5.54
CA GLY A 8 3.29 1.68 4.71
C GLY A 8 2.93 3.01 5.39
N ASN A 9 2.64 2.97 6.69
CA ASN A 9 2.38 4.17 7.49
C ASN A 9 3.67 4.96 7.79
N THR A 10 4.78 4.28 8.05
CA THR A 10 6.10 4.93 8.17
C THR A 10 6.52 5.58 6.85
N MET A 11 6.22 4.99 5.70
CA MET A 11 6.44 5.65 4.41
C MET A 11 5.57 6.90 4.27
N GLY A 12 4.40 6.93 4.92
CA GLY A 12 3.40 7.98 4.76
C GLY A 12 2.54 7.78 3.50
N PHE A 13 2.22 6.54 3.14
CA PHE A 13 1.46 6.28 1.91
C PHE A 13 0.08 6.96 1.92
N THR A 14 -0.57 7.10 3.09
CA THR A 14 -1.82 7.86 3.21
C THR A 14 -1.61 9.37 2.98
N SER A 15 -0.48 9.93 3.41
CA SER A 15 -0.09 11.32 3.11
C SER A 15 0.13 11.54 1.62
N ILE A 16 0.72 10.57 0.91
CA ILE A 16 0.85 10.60 -0.55
C ILE A 16 -0.53 10.61 -1.22
N LEU A 17 -1.46 9.76 -0.77
CA LEU A 17 -2.82 9.74 -1.32
C LEU A 17 -3.56 11.07 -1.08
N LYS A 18 -3.45 11.65 0.12
CA LYS A 18 -4.01 12.97 0.43
C LYS A 18 -3.32 14.11 -0.31
N GLN A 19 -2.03 14.00 -0.60
CA GLN A 19 -1.34 14.97 -1.45
C GLN A 19 -2.00 15.03 -2.82
N CYS A 20 -2.39 13.88 -3.37
CA CYS A 20 -2.94 13.76 -4.71
C CYS A 20 -4.47 13.87 -4.82
N SER A 21 -5.21 14.07 -3.73
CA SER A 21 -6.68 14.03 -3.74
C SER A 21 -7.27 15.05 -2.79
N ASP A 22 -7.97 16.04 -3.34
CA ASP A 22 -8.72 17.02 -2.55
C ASP A 22 -9.89 16.34 -1.83
N GLU A 23 -10.46 15.29 -2.42
CA GLU A 23 -11.48 14.49 -1.77
C GLU A 23 -10.94 13.81 -0.50
N LEU A 24 -9.80 13.13 -0.58
CA LEU A 24 -9.19 12.46 0.57
C LEU A 24 -8.74 13.41 1.67
N ARG A 25 -8.40 14.67 1.37
CA ARG A 25 -8.11 15.69 2.39
C ARG A 25 -9.31 15.93 3.32
N LYS A 26 -10.53 15.65 2.87
CA LYS A 26 -11.78 15.82 3.65
C LYS A 26 -12.14 14.59 4.51
N HIS A 27 -11.42 13.47 4.36
CA HIS A 27 -11.75 12.22 5.06
C HIS A 27 -10.93 12.05 6.36
N PRO A 28 -11.53 12.29 7.55
CA PRO A 28 -10.80 12.23 8.82
C PRO A 28 -10.48 10.81 9.28
N LEU A 29 -11.17 9.80 8.72
CA LEU A 29 -10.95 8.38 9.08
C LEU A 29 -9.73 7.77 8.38
N LEU A 30 -9.22 8.41 7.33
CA LEU A 30 -7.93 8.08 6.73
C LEU A 30 -6.85 8.92 7.44
N PRO A 31 -5.96 8.32 8.25
CA PRO A 31 -5.00 9.09 9.04
C PRO A 31 -3.91 9.74 8.19
N GLY A 32 -3.25 10.74 8.77
CA GLY A 32 -2.19 11.52 8.12
C GLY A 32 -2.73 12.78 7.44
N GLU A 33 -1.82 13.69 7.11
CA GLU A 33 -2.09 14.92 6.37
C GLU A 33 -1.40 14.85 4.99
N PRO A 34 -1.82 15.63 3.98
CA PRO A 34 -1.02 15.82 2.77
C PRO A 34 0.42 16.23 3.15
N VAL A 35 1.38 15.85 2.32
CA VAL A 35 2.81 16.13 2.55
C VAL A 35 3.07 17.63 2.59
N ASP A 36 2.48 18.34 1.64
CA ASP A 36 2.42 19.79 1.57
C ASP A 36 0.94 20.21 1.34
N PRO A 37 0.26 20.70 2.40
CA PRO A 37 -1.15 21.09 2.31
C PRO A 37 -1.40 22.30 1.41
N ASP A 38 -0.38 23.15 1.19
CA ASP A 38 -0.50 24.36 0.38
C ASP A 38 -0.40 24.05 -1.13
N GLN A 39 0.20 22.92 -1.47
CA GLN A 39 0.29 22.42 -2.85
C GLN A 39 -1.04 21.83 -3.34
N PRO A 40 -1.52 22.19 -4.55
CA PRO A 40 -2.76 21.64 -5.11
C PRO A 40 -2.68 20.14 -5.38
N ALA A 41 -3.80 19.42 -5.19
CA ALA A 41 -3.86 17.98 -5.48
C ALA A 41 -3.57 17.64 -6.94
N GLY A 42 -3.98 18.51 -7.86
CA GLY A 42 -3.72 18.37 -9.30
C GLY A 42 -2.24 18.38 -9.70
N GLU A 43 -1.38 18.95 -8.86
CA GLU A 43 0.07 19.08 -9.12
C GLU A 43 0.89 17.99 -8.40
N CYS A 44 0.22 17.00 -7.81
CA CYS A 44 0.85 15.96 -6.99
C CYS A 44 1.94 15.17 -7.72
N ARG A 45 1.77 14.92 -9.02
CA ARG A 45 2.79 14.26 -9.83
C ARG A 45 4.10 15.04 -9.79
N ASP A 46 4.05 16.31 -10.15
CA ASP A 46 5.23 17.16 -10.22
C ASP A 46 5.85 17.32 -8.82
N PHE A 47 5.02 17.52 -7.79
CA PHE A 47 5.51 17.58 -6.42
C PHE A 47 6.29 16.33 -6.01
N LEU A 48 5.79 15.12 -6.28
CA LEU A 48 6.45 13.87 -5.89
C LEU A 48 7.64 13.49 -6.78
N GLU A 49 7.72 14.03 -8.01
CA GLU A 49 8.83 13.79 -8.93
C GLU A 49 10.02 14.75 -8.69
N TRP A 50 9.76 15.93 -8.14
CA TRP A 50 10.75 17.02 -8.05
C TRP A 50 11.03 17.49 -6.62
N GLU A 51 12.16 18.20 -6.47
CA GLU A 51 12.59 18.95 -5.27
C GLU A 51 12.15 18.33 -3.93
N ASP A 52 11.29 19.03 -3.19
CA ASP A 52 10.94 18.72 -1.81
C ASP A 52 10.11 17.44 -1.67
N GLY A 53 9.14 17.19 -2.56
CA GLY A 53 8.32 15.98 -2.49
C GLY A 53 9.10 14.72 -2.86
N LYS A 54 10.03 14.82 -3.83
CA LYS A 54 10.98 13.73 -4.12
C LYS A 54 11.91 13.48 -2.95
N ALA A 55 12.53 14.52 -2.39
CA ALA A 55 13.44 14.40 -1.26
C ALA A 55 12.73 13.82 -0.02
N TRP A 56 11.49 14.24 0.22
CA TRP A 56 10.63 13.70 1.26
C TRP A 56 10.39 12.20 1.04
N LEU A 57 9.98 11.78 -0.17
CA LEU A 57 9.72 10.38 -0.47
C LEU A 57 10.96 9.50 -0.29
N ASP A 58 12.12 9.99 -0.75
CA ASP A 58 13.40 9.30 -0.61
C ASP A 58 13.76 9.13 0.88
N TYR A 59 13.62 10.20 1.68
CA TYR A 59 13.83 10.16 3.13
C TYR A 59 12.89 9.18 3.85
N ARG A 60 11.60 9.18 3.52
CA ARG A 60 10.63 8.27 4.14
C ARG A 60 10.92 6.81 3.81
N LEU A 61 11.37 6.51 2.60
CA LEU A 61 11.76 5.14 2.22
C LEU A 61 13.00 4.67 2.98
N ASP A 62 13.97 5.54 3.23
CA ASP A 62 15.14 5.22 4.03
C ASP A 62 14.77 5.03 5.51
N GLN A 63 13.83 5.83 6.04
CA GLN A 63 13.26 5.61 7.37
C GLN A 63 12.55 4.26 7.49
N VAL A 64 11.77 3.86 6.48
CA VAL A 64 11.11 2.55 6.46
C VAL A 64 12.13 1.42 6.56
N GLU A 65 13.21 1.47 5.77
CA GLU A 65 14.26 0.45 5.82
C GLU A 65 14.85 0.34 7.23
N GLY A 66 15.28 1.47 7.83
CA GLY A 66 15.85 1.48 9.17
C GLY A 66 14.88 1.04 10.28
N ASP A 67 13.60 1.40 10.20
CA ASP A 67 12.58 0.98 11.16
C ASP A 67 12.27 -0.53 11.05
N LEU A 68 12.27 -1.07 9.84
CA LEU A 68 12.08 -2.50 9.60
C LEU A 68 13.28 -3.30 10.11
N GLU A 69 14.50 -2.88 9.83
CA GLU A 69 15.72 -3.50 10.38
C GLU A 69 15.68 -3.55 11.91
N GLN A 70 15.38 -2.42 12.55
CA GLN A 70 15.25 -2.35 14.02
C GLN A 70 14.16 -3.28 14.54
N THR A 71 13.02 -3.36 13.86
CA THR A 71 11.91 -4.23 14.27
C THR A 71 12.30 -5.71 14.16
N LEU A 72 12.93 -6.12 13.05
CA LEU A 72 13.36 -7.50 12.82
C LEU A 72 14.49 -7.93 13.78
N MET A 73 15.41 -7.02 14.12
CA MET A 73 16.42 -7.24 15.16
C MET A 73 15.77 -7.43 16.54
N ARG A 74 14.79 -6.59 16.90
CA ARG A 74 14.05 -6.72 18.17
C ARG A 74 13.26 -8.03 18.24
N MET A 75 12.64 -8.46 17.15
CA MET A 75 11.98 -9.77 17.08
C MET A 75 12.96 -10.90 17.38
N SER A 76 14.16 -10.87 16.78
CA SER A 76 15.21 -11.85 17.08
C SER A 76 15.69 -11.79 18.54
N TYR A 77 15.77 -10.61 19.13
CA TYR A 77 16.15 -10.46 20.53
C TYR A 77 15.10 -11.02 21.50
N PHE A 78 13.82 -10.69 21.31
CA PHE A 78 12.74 -11.08 22.22
C PHE A 78 12.19 -12.49 21.96
N ALA A 79 12.30 -12.98 20.73
CA ALA A 79 11.83 -14.29 20.31
C ALA A 79 12.90 -14.95 19.42
N PRO A 80 14.06 -15.36 20.00
CA PRO A 80 15.21 -15.86 19.23
C PRO A 80 14.90 -17.11 18.41
N ASP A 81 13.94 -17.92 18.85
CA ASP A 81 13.51 -19.15 18.16
C ASP A 81 12.36 -18.92 17.17
N ALA A 82 11.89 -17.68 17.01
CA ALA A 82 10.76 -17.39 16.14
C ALA A 82 11.19 -17.18 14.69
N GLU A 83 10.57 -17.95 13.81
CA GLU A 83 10.55 -17.63 12.39
C GLU A 83 9.85 -16.30 12.12
N ARG A 84 10.45 -15.45 11.28
CA ARG A 84 10.00 -14.09 11.01
C ARG A 84 9.59 -13.99 9.55
N VAL A 85 8.34 -13.63 9.30
CA VAL A 85 7.78 -13.49 7.94
C VAL A 85 7.24 -12.07 7.77
N LEU A 86 7.92 -11.27 6.95
CA LEU A 86 7.46 -9.92 6.58
C LEU A 86 6.53 -10.02 5.37
N VAL A 87 5.31 -9.51 5.51
CA VAL A 87 4.30 -9.54 4.45
C VAL A 87 4.31 -8.21 3.70
N GLY A 88 4.63 -8.23 2.41
CA GLY A 88 4.56 -7.07 1.52
C GLY A 88 3.13 -6.59 1.29
N TYR A 89 2.96 -5.44 0.62
CA TYR A 89 1.63 -4.91 0.28
C TYR A 89 1.18 -5.39 -1.12
N PRO A 90 -0.11 -5.72 -1.31
CA PRO A 90 -0.63 -6.02 -2.64
C PRO A 90 -0.65 -4.77 -3.51
N ARG A 91 -0.42 -4.96 -4.81
CA ARG A 91 -0.28 -3.88 -5.80
C ARG A 91 -1.57 -3.09 -5.95
N LEU A 92 -1.48 -1.77 -5.77
CA LEU A 92 -2.61 -0.83 -5.87
C LEU A 92 -2.89 -0.42 -7.31
N VAL A 93 -1.84 -0.01 -8.04
CA VAL A 93 -1.93 0.54 -9.40
C VAL A 93 -1.35 -0.47 -10.41
N PRO A 94 -2.10 -0.84 -11.47
CA PRO A 94 -1.59 -1.76 -12.49
C PRO A 94 -0.52 -1.10 -13.36
N LYS A 95 0.26 -1.91 -14.10
CA LYS A 95 1.25 -1.38 -15.06
C LYS A 95 0.56 -0.55 -16.15
N ASN A 96 -0.61 -1.00 -16.60
CA ASN A 96 -1.43 -0.25 -17.54
C ASN A 96 -2.43 0.62 -16.77
N THR A 97 -2.07 1.87 -16.50
CA THR A 97 -2.91 2.81 -15.74
C THR A 97 -4.19 3.21 -16.47
N THR A 98 -4.30 3.01 -17.78
CA THR A 98 -5.54 3.32 -18.51
C THR A 98 -6.73 2.49 -18.04
N LYS A 99 -6.49 1.34 -17.40
CA LYS A 99 -7.54 0.56 -16.72
C LYS A 99 -8.24 1.33 -15.60
N CYS A 100 -7.56 2.30 -15.00
CA CYS A 100 -8.09 3.12 -13.90
C CYS A 100 -9.04 4.22 -14.38
N LEU A 101 -9.15 4.45 -15.69
CA LEU A 101 -10.08 5.41 -16.29
C LEU A 101 -11.52 4.88 -16.39
N THR A 102 -11.78 3.67 -15.90
CA THR A 102 -13.11 3.07 -15.90
C THR A 102 -13.46 2.63 -14.49
N ALA A 103 -14.64 3.04 -14.02
CA ALA A 103 -15.18 2.59 -12.75
C ALA A 103 -15.38 1.06 -12.76
N ALA A 104 -15.21 0.42 -11.61
CA ALA A 104 -15.46 -1.00 -11.51
C ALA A 104 -16.96 -1.32 -11.70
N PRO A 105 -17.35 -2.52 -12.16
CA PRO A 105 -18.76 -2.86 -12.31
C PRO A 105 -19.54 -2.66 -11.00
N GLY A 106 -20.65 -1.92 -11.08
CA GLY A 106 -21.48 -1.57 -9.92
C GLY A 106 -20.98 -0.36 -9.12
N GLN A 107 -19.89 0.28 -9.53
CA GLN A 107 -19.39 1.52 -8.94
C GLN A 107 -19.65 2.71 -9.87
N THR A 108 -19.83 3.90 -9.29
CA THR A 108 -19.95 5.17 -10.02
C THR A 108 -18.62 5.91 -10.06
N GLU A 109 -17.85 5.84 -8.97
CA GLU A 109 -16.56 6.51 -8.83
C GLU A 109 -15.42 5.71 -9.48
N LEU A 110 -14.38 6.43 -9.93
CA LEU A 110 -13.15 5.81 -10.39
C LEU A 110 -12.39 5.15 -9.22
N PRO A 111 -11.57 4.11 -9.47
CA PRO A 111 -10.84 3.40 -8.41
C PRO A 111 -9.99 4.31 -7.51
N PHE A 112 -9.47 5.40 -8.07
CA PHE A 112 -8.63 6.38 -7.38
C PHE A 112 -9.28 7.76 -7.24
N ALA A 113 -10.62 7.84 -7.24
CA ALA A 113 -11.36 9.09 -7.04
C ALA A 113 -10.85 10.22 -7.97
N ASP A 114 -10.47 11.35 -7.39
CA ASP A 114 -9.98 12.57 -8.05
C ASP A 114 -8.45 12.61 -8.22
N ILE A 115 -7.71 11.53 -7.90
CA ILE A 115 -6.27 11.47 -8.13
C ILE A 115 -5.95 11.63 -9.63
N PRO A 116 -5.06 12.58 -10.03
CA PRO A 116 -4.70 12.78 -11.42
C PRO A 116 -4.20 11.50 -12.09
N GLN A 117 -4.69 11.23 -13.30
CA GLN A 117 -4.36 10.00 -14.04
C GLN A 117 -2.85 9.84 -14.29
N ASP A 118 -2.14 10.95 -14.47
CA ASP A 118 -0.70 11.01 -14.68
C ASP A 118 0.12 10.91 -13.39
N ALA A 119 -0.51 11.06 -12.21
CA ALA A 119 0.09 10.74 -10.91
C ALA A 119 0.05 9.23 -10.59
N LEU A 120 -0.86 8.45 -11.20
CA LEU A 120 -0.99 7.01 -10.93
C LEU A 120 0.31 6.21 -11.16
N PRO A 121 1.10 6.43 -12.23
CA PRO A 121 2.40 5.78 -12.38
C PRO A 121 3.36 6.07 -11.20
N ILE A 122 3.33 7.28 -10.65
CA ILE A 122 4.18 7.69 -9.52
C ILE A 122 3.75 6.98 -8.24
N LEU A 123 2.45 6.84 -7.99
CA LEU A 123 1.94 6.01 -6.88
C LEU A 123 2.37 4.55 -7.01
N GLY A 124 2.29 4.00 -8.23
CA GLY A 124 2.77 2.65 -8.52
C GLY A 124 4.27 2.49 -8.30
N GLN A 125 5.07 3.50 -8.69
CA GLN A 125 6.51 3.50 -8.47
C GLN A 125 6.86 3.63 -6.98
N ALA A 126 6.19 4.52 -6.26
CA ALA A 126 6.36 4.69 -4.82
C ALA A 126 6.09 3.38 -4.07
N GLN A 127 4.98 2.69 -4.40
CA GLN A 127 4.68 1.38 -3.82
C GLN A 127 5.73 0.32 -4.19
N LYS A 128 6.21 0.31 -5.43
CA LYS A 128 7.28 -0.62 -5.83
C LYS A 128 8.56 -0.37 -5.03
N ARG A 129 8.94 0.90 -4.84
CA ARG A 129 10.13 1.25 -4.04
C ARG A 129 9.97 0.78 -2.59
N LEU A 130 8.78 0.91 -2.00
CA LEU A 130 8.48 0.35 -0.68
C LEU A 130 8.66 -1.17 -0.66
N ASP A 131 8.10 -1.89 -1.63
CA ASP A 131 8.25 -3.35 -1.75
C ASP A 131 9.73 -3.77 -1.86
N ASP A 132 10.52 -3.04 -2.67
CA ASP A 132 11.96 -3.28 -2.79
C ASP A 132 12.70 -3.07 -1.45
N ARG A 133 12.34 -2.01 -0.68
CA ARG A 133 12.91 -1.72 0.65
C ARG A 133 12.52 -2.79 1.69
N MET A 134 11.27 -3.24 1.68
CA MET A 134 10.80 -4.30 2.57
C MET A 134 11.50 -5.64 2.28
N LYS A 135 11.66 -6.00 1.00
CA LYS A 135 12.42 -7.20 0.58
C LYS A 135 13.86 -7.16 1.07
N LYS A 136 14.53 -6.01 0.88
CA LYS A 136 15.90 -5.82 1.34
C LYS A 136 16.01 -5.98 2.85
N ALA A 137 15.16 -5.29 3.61
CA ALA A 137 15.18 -5.36 5.07
C ALA A 137 14.94 -6.80 5.59
N ALA A 138 14.03 -7.54 4.97
CA ALA A 138 13.78 -8.94 5.31
C ALA A 138 15.01 -9.82 5.02
N ALA A 139 15.58 -9.71 3.81
CA ALA A 139 16.75 -10.49 3.41
C ALA A 139 17.97 -10.21 4.31
N ASP A 140 18.27 -8.95 4.58
CA ASP A 140 19.44 -8.55 5.37
C ASP A 140 19.33 -8.98 6.85
N ASN A 141 18.11 -9.23 7.34
CA ASN A 141 17.86 -9.62 8.73
C ASN A 141 17.44 -11.08 8.90
N GLY A 142 17.53 -11.90 7.84
CA GLY A 142 17.17 -13.32 7.87
C GLY A 142 15.69 -13.57 8.18
N ALA A 143 14.81 -12.76 7.61
CA ALA A 143 13.36 -12.96 7.62
C ALA A 143 12.88 -13.37 6.22
N ASP A 144 11.84 -14.20 6.18
CA ASP A 144 11.18 -14.58 4.94
C ASP A 144 10.23 -13.45 4.48
N PHE A 145 9.96 -13.35 3.17
CA PHE A 145 9.18 -12.26 2.60
C PHE A 145 8.06 -12.73 1.69
N VAL A 146 6.81 -12.37 2.02
CA VAL A 146 5.65 -12.64 1.18
C VAL A 146 5.46 -11.50 0.18
N ASP A 147 5.92 -11.70 -1.06
CA ASP A 147 5.82 -10.73 -2.15
C ASP A 147 4.40 -10.66 -2.75
N LEU A 148 3.53 -9.91 -2.10
CA LEU A 148 2.18 -9.67 -2.61
C LEU A 148 2.18 -8.74 -3.84
N TYR A 149 3.10 -7.78 -3.92
CA TYR A 149 3.15 -6.80 -5.00
C TYR A 149 3.35 -7.48 -6.37
N ALA A 150 4.30 -8.41 -6.48
CA ALA A 150 4.55 -9.15 -7.70
C ALA A 150 3.38 -10.08 -8.09
N ASN A 151 2.57 -10.51 -7.11
CA ASN A 151 1.54 -11.53 -7.28
C ASN A 151 0.12 -10.97 -7.41
N THR A 152 -0.06 -9.65 -7.50
CA THR A 152 -1.39 -8.99 -7.55
C THR A 152 -1.54 -7.99 -8.70
N GLY A 153 -0.67 -8.05 -9.72
CA GLY A 153 -0.72 -7.14 -10.87
C GLY A 153 -1.96 -7.23 -11.77
N SER A 154 -2.82 -8.23 -11.56
CA SER A 154 -4.14 -8.39 -12.19
C SER A 154 -5.30 -8.34 -11.18
N ASN A 155 -5.03 -7.95 -9.94
CA ASN A 155 -5.99 -7.77 -8.85
C ASN A 155 -5.84 -6.40 -8.19
N THR A 156 -5.36 -5.42 -8.95
CA THR A 156 -5.21 -4.04 -8.51
C THR A 156 -6.56 -3.36 -8.34
N ALA A 157 -6.60 -2.10 -7.86
CA ALA A 157 -7.86 -1.36 -7.72
C ALA A 157 -8.60 -1.21 -9.07
N CYS A 158 -7.86 -1.24 -10.18
CA CYS A 158 -8.36 -0.96 -11.52
C CYS A 158 -8.68 -2.21 -12.35
N ASP A 159 -8.65 -3.41 -11.77
CA ASP A 159 -8.95 -4.66 -12.50
C ASP A 159 -10.45 -5.01 -12.49
N GLY A 160 -11.33 -4.00 -12.39
CA GLY A 160 -12.78 -4.12 -12.52
C GLY A 160 -13.39 -5.12 -11.55
N ALA A 161 -14.08 -6.15 -12.07
CA ALA A 161 -14.64 -7.23 -11.26
C ALA A 161 -13.58 -8.16 -10.64
N ASN A 162 -12.34 -8.13 -11.15
CA ASN A 162 -11.24 -8.92 -10.63
C ASN A 162 -10.41 -8.17 -9.56
N ARG A 163 -10.77 -6.92 -9.23
CA ARG A 163 -10.03 -6.11 -8.25
C ARG A 163 -9.97 -6.79 -6.88
N GLY A 164 -8.77 -6.86 -6.33
CA GLY A 164 -8.51 -7.27 -4.95
C GLY A 164 -8.39 -6.07 -4.01
N ILE A 165 -8.41 -4.85 -4.53
CA ILE A 165 -8.30 -3.60 -3.79
C ILE A 165 -9.61 -2.84 -3.98
N GLY A 166 -10.25 -2.44 -2.88
CA GLY A 166 -11.41 -1.56 -2.93
C GLY A 166 -10.99 -0.14 -3.30
N GLY A 167 -11.82 0.55 -4.10
CA GLY A 167 -11.56 1.93 -4.51
C GLY A 167 -11.42 2.90 -3.33
N LEU A 168 -10.83 4.08 -3.56
CA LEU A 168 -10.57 5.05 -2.50
C LEU A 168 -11.84 5.53 -1.79
N THR A 169 -12.90 5.79 -2.56
CA THR A 169 -14.22 6.22 -2.08
C THR A 169 -15.28 5.11 -2.19
N GLU A 170 -14.87 3.90 -2.59
CA GLU A 170 -15.76 2.74 -2.67
C GLU A 170 -16.18 2.32 -1.25
N ASN A 171 -17.48 2.15 -1.02
CA ASN A 171 -18.01 1.68 0.26
C ASN A 171 -17.43 0.31 0.66
N SER A 172 -16.88 0.24 1.87
CA SER A 172 -16.52 -1.02 2.51
C SER A 172 -17.71 -1.66 3.22
N LYS A 173 -17.44 -2.79 3.89
CA LYS A 173 -18.40 -3.45 4.79
C LYS A 173 -18.45 -2.83 6.19
N LEU A 174 -17.58 -1.87 6.49
CA LEU A 174 -17.60 -1.18 7.78
C LEU A 174 -18.65 -0.07 7.72
N GLU A 175 -19.47 0.00 8.76
CA GLU A 175 -20.44 1.08 8.94
C GLU A 175 -20.19 1.81 10.24
N LEU A 176 -20.29 3.13 10.21
CA LEU A 176 -20.25 4.00 11.38
C LEU A 176 -21.45 4.94 11.32
N PHE A 177 -22.27 4.94 12.37
CA PHE A 177 -23.52 5.71 12.43
C PHE A 177 -24.48 5.47 11.23
N GLY A 178 -24.51 4.23 10.71
CA GLY A 178 -25.34 3.84 9.58
C GLY A 178 -24.86 4.37 8.22
N GLN A 179 -23.62 4.86 8.16
CA GLN A 179 -22.95 5.23 6.91
C GLN A 179 -21.79 4.28 6.63
N PRO A 180 -21.66 3.78 5.40
CA PRO A 180 -20.52 2.95 5.03
C PRO A 180 -19.23 3.78 5.05
N ILE A 181 -18.16 3.18 5.56
CA ILE A 181 -16.82 3.75 5.50
C ILE A 181 -16.14 3.28 4.21
N PRO A 182 -15.46 4.15 3.45
CA PRO A 182 -14.75 3.74 2.26
C PRO A 182 -13.62 2.71 2.51
N TRP A 183 -13.27 1.94 1.48
CA TRP A 183 -12.13 1.02 1.52
C TRP A 183 -10.78 1.73 1.61
N TYR A 184 -10.67 2.98 1.14
CA TYR A 184 -9.43 3.75 1.16
C TYR A 184 -8.22 3.01 0.55
N GLY A 185 -8.43 2.24 -0.52
CA GLY A 185 -7.35 1.47 -1.16
C GLY A 185 -6.89 0.24 -0.39
N HIS A 186 -7.68 -0.26 0.58
CA HIS A 186 -7.38 -1.51 1.28
C HIS A 186 -7.83 -2.74 0.47
N PRO A 187 -7.27 -3.92 0.78
CA PRO A 187 -7.75 -5.18 0.23
C PRO A 187 -9.22 -5.42 0.55
N ASN A 188 -10.01 -5.73 -0.49
CA ASN A 188 -11.37 -6.24 -0.32
C ASN A 188 -11.34 -7.75 -0.02
N GLU A 189 -12.48 -8.43 -0.06
CA GLU A 189 -12.56 -9.88 0.24
C GLU A 189 -11.64 -10.71 -0.65
N LYS A 190 -11.59 -10.38 -1.94
CA LYS A 190 -10.74 -11.08 -2.90
C LYS A 190 -9.26 -10.80 -2.63
N GLY A 191 -8.91 -9.55 -2.33
CA GLY A 191 -7.55 -9.19 -1.94
C GLY A 191 -7.13 -9.93 -0.67
N ARG A 192 -8.01 -9.97 0.33
CA ARG A 192 -7.82 -10.71 1.58
C ARG A 192 -7.60 -12.20 1.31
N ASP A 193 -8.38 -12.82 0.43
CA ASP A 193 -8.21 -14.25 0.10
C ASP A 193 -6.87 -14.51 -0.60
N ILE A 194 -6.41 -13.60 -1.46
CA ILE A 194 -5.07 -13.67 -2.06
C ILE A 194 -3.99 -13.55 -0.98
N GLN A 195 -4.13 -12.60 -0.05
CA GLN A 195 -3.22 -12.45 1.09
C GLN A 195 -3.16 -13.73 1.91
N ALA A 196 -4.31 -14.26 2.31
CA ALA A 196 -4.42 -15.48 3.10
C ALA A 196 -3.74 -16.67 2.40
N LYS A 197 -4.01 -16.87 1.11
CA LYS A 197 -3.40 -17.94 0.32
C LYS A 197 -1.88 -17.83 0.23
N ARG A 198 -1.37 -16.61 -0.01
CA ARG A 198 0.08 -16.39 -0.19
C ARG A 198 0.84 -16.49 1.12
N VAL A 199 0.29 -15.93 2.20
CA VAL A 199 0.88 -16.06 3.54
C VAL A 199 0.87 -17.51 4.00
N ALA A 200 -0.22 -18.25 3.80
CA ALA A 200 -0.28 -19.67 4.15
C ALA A 200 0.77 -20.51 3.40
N ALA A 201 0.95 -20.28 2.10
CA ALA A 201 1.95 -20.98 1.30
C ALA A 201 3.39 -20.68 1.75
N GLU A 202 3.67 -19.43 2.15
CA GLU A 202 4.99 -19.07 2.70
C GLU A 202 5.23 -19.75 4.05
N ILE A 203 4.25 -19.72 4.94
CA ILE A 203 4.33 -20.40 6.24
C ILE A 203 4.58 -21.91 6.06
N GLU A 204 3.89 -22.55 5.12
CA GLU A 204 4.12 -23.95 4.80
C GLU A 204 5.56 -24.19 4.30
N THR A 205 6.11 -23.29 3.50
CA THR A 205 7.50 -23.38 3.03
C THR A 205 8.48 -23.24 4.20
N VAL A 206 8.27 -22.25 5.06
CA VAL A 206 9.14 -21.95 6.21
C VAL A 206 9.14 -23.08 7.25
N LEU A 207 7.99 -23.70 7.52
CA LEU A 207 7.88 -24.77 8.53
C LEU A 207 8.43 -26.12 8.07
N ASN A 208 8.68 -26.29 6.77
CA ASN A 208 9.15 -27.55 6.18
C ASN A 208 10.63 -27.47 5.70
N ARG A 209 11.37 -26.44 6.11
CA ARG A 209 12.79 -26.26 5.76
C ARG A 209 13.73 -27.01 6.70
#